data_AF-A0A831U456-F1
#
_entry.id   AF-A0A831U456-F1
#
_cell.length_a   1.000
_cell.length_b   1.000
_cell.length_c   1.000
_cell.angle_alpha   90.00
_cell.angle_beta   90.00
_cell.angle_gamma   90.00
#
_symmetry.space_group_name_H-M   'P 1'
#
loop_
_entity.id
_entity.type
_entity.pdbx_description
1 polymer ?
#
loop_
_entity_poly.entity_id
_entity_poly.type
_entity_poly.pdbx_seq_one_letter_code
_entity_poly.pdbx_strand_id
1 'polypeptide(L)'
;MVELLRIPEGRGYPADYLRGRLRGRRAYFVSDWEGVLAAADPLAAVPASPWREPLPDRSEGGMWGGALREFVWVYGQMEPGVRRTFAPLFAWFELRTLLLVFRNLAAQDVSRAGALLGESLLDGRVTRRLSAVRDLAEGVEALVSLLVLKKAKFGLLRQTFAEEGLPGFERELATLWLEDLAARRLDHPLAELLRRLMDLRNMVILAKVLRWHPKAPPSFVRGGTIPFRCLGELAGRGEPEELLRLLERLSGREVARRALLNPEPPLLEAITREVRRWGREPGGTGPILDYLWRCHLEARNLGLLVHGGELDRETIKREMVR
;
A
#
# COMPACT_ATOMS: atom_id res chain seq x y z
N MET A 1 24.87 6.66 3.06
CA MET A 1 23.46 6.98 2.78
C MET A 1 22.63 5.73 3.04
N VAL A 2 21.51 5.82 3.78
CA VAL A 2 20.67 4.64 4.06
C VAL A 2 19.66 4.51 2.93
N GLU A 3 19.92 3.59 2.00
CA GLU A 3 18.88 3.06 1.13
C GLU A 3 17.95 2.21 1.99
N LEU A 4 16.64 2.38 1.80
CA LEU A 4 15.66 1.66 2.60
C LEU A 4 15.39 0.26 2.06
N LEU A 5 15.59 0.05 0.76
CA LEU A 5 15.45 -1.27 0.18
C LEU A 5 16.81 -1.93 0.19
N ARG A 6 16.83 -3.24 0.45
CA ARG A 6 18.05 -4.04 0.26
C ARG A 6 18.47 -4.01 -1.20
N ILE A 7 19.76 -4.17 -1.45
CA ILE A 7 20.31 -4.36 -2.80
C ILE A 7 20.50 -5.87 -3.00
N PRO A 8 19.63 -6.56 -3.79
CA PRO A 8 19.84 -7.96 -4.11
C PRO A 8 21.22 -8.21 -4.73
N GLU A 9 21.83 -9.33 -4.34
CA GLU A 9 23.04 -9.86 -4.97
C GLU A 9 22.73 -10.27 -6.42
N GLY A 10 23.66 -9.96 -7.33
CA GLY A 10 23.54 -10.28 -8.75
C GLY A 10 23.02 -9.14 -9.65
N ARG A 11 23.22 -9.34 -10.96
CA ARG A 11 22.89 -8.33 -11.99
C ARG A 11 21.40 -8.24 -12.33
N GLY A 12 20.57 -9.15 -11.83
CA GLY A 12 19.18 -9.31 -12.28
C GLY A 12 19.10 -9.78 -13.73
N TYR A 13 17.90 -9.75 -14.31
CA TYR A 13 17.64 -10.10 -15.69
C TYR A 13 17.20 -8.89 -16.51
N PRO A 14 17.42 -8.89 -17.84
CA PRO A 14 16.90 -7.86 -18.73
C PRO A 14 15.38 -7.70 -18.59
N ALA A 15 14.89 -6.47 -18.79
CA ALA A 15 13.48 -6.14 -18.61
C ALA A 15 12.54 -7.01 -19.46
N ASP A 16 12.90 -7.36 -20.69
CA ASP A 16 12.10 -8.23 -21.55
C ASP A 16 11.96 -9.64 -21.02
N TYR A 17 13.04 -10.20 -20.47
CA TYR A 17 13.01 -11.51 -19.85
C TYR A 17 12.09 -11.51 -18.63
N LEU A 18 12.21 -10.49 -17.76
CA LEU A 18 11.32 -10.32 -16.62
C LEU A 18 9.86 -10.22 -17.07
N ARG A 19 9.55 -9.37 -18.06
CA ARG A 19 8.19 -9.25 -18.63
C ARG A 19 7.63 -10.60 -19.09
N GLY A 20 8.45 -11.42 -19.77
CA GLY A 20 8.07 -12.78 -20.18
C GLY A 20 7.70 -13.67 -18.99
N ARG A 21 8.51 -13.65 -17.93
CA ARG A 21 8.22 -14.42 -16.70
C ARG A 21 6.96 -13.94 -15.98
N LEU A 22 6.78 -12.61 -15.88
CA LEU A 22 5.59 -12.03 -15.26
C LEU A 22 4.33 -12.41 -16.04
N ARG A 23 4.38 -12.42 -17.38
CA ARG A 23 3.26 -12.88 -18.22
C ARG A 23 2.84 -14.31 -17.86
N GLY A 24 3.79 -15.23 -17.66
CA GLY A 24 3.49 -16.59 -17.21
C GLY A 24 2.85 -16.62 -15.81
N ARG A 25 3.41 -15.86 -14.86
CA ARG A 25 2.89 -15.82 -13.48
C ARG A 25 1.49 -15.20 -13.37
N ARG A 26 1.08 -14.32 -14.30
CA ARG A 26 -0.27 -13.73 -14.32
C ARG A 26 -1.39 -14.77 -14.38
N ALA A 27 -1.11 -15.97 -14.89
CA ALA A 27 -2.09 -17.05 -14.97
C ALA A 27 -2.55 -17.54 -13.58
N TYR A 28 -1.79 -17.27 -12.52
CA TYR A 28 -2.14 -17.67 -11.16
C TYR A 28 -2.97 -16.61 -10.40
N PHE A 29 -3.29 -15.46 -11.00
CA PHE A 29 -4.19 -14.51 -10.34
C PHE A 29 -5.63 -15.04 -10.29
N VAL A 30 -6.35 -14.72 -9.23
CA VAL A 30 -7.77 -15.05 -9.13
C VAL A 30 -8.56 -14.32 -10.22
N SER A 31 -9.10 -15.07 -11.18
CA SER A 31 -9.93 -14.52 -12.27
C SER A 31 -11.40 -14.47 -11.92
N ASP A 32 -11.89 -15.40 -11.09
CA ASP A 32 -13.29 -15.51 -10.68
C ASP A 32 -13.46 -15.25 -9.18
N TRP A 33 -13.47 -13.96 -8.83
CA TRP A 33 -13.78 -13.54 -7.45
C TRP A 33 -15.25 -13.78 -7.07
N GLU A 34 -16.16 -13.97 -8.03
CA GLU A 34 -17.56 -14.23 -7.72
C GLU A 34 -17.77 -15.67 -7.25
N GLY A 35 -17.17 -16.64 -7.95
CA GLY A 35 -17.15 -18.04 -7.53
C GLY A 35 -16.47 -18.22 -6.17
N VAL A 36 -15.35 -17.52 -5.93
CA VAL A 36 -14.67 -17.52 -4.62
C VAL A 36 -15.59 -17.04 -3.50
N LEU A 37 -16.30 -15.91 -3.70
CA LEU A 37 -17.22 -15.38 -2.69
C LEU A 37 -18.48 -16.24 -2.49
N ALA A 38 -18.92 -16.94 -3.55
CA ALA A 38 -20.07 -17.81 -3.49
C ALA A 38 -19.80 -19.12 -2.73
N ALA A 39 -18.53 -19.55 -2.66
CA ALA A 39 -18.14 -20.80 -2.02
C ALA A 39 -18.49 -20.85 -0.51
N ALA A 40 -18.55 -22.07 0.04
CA ALA A 40 -18.81 -22.29 1.47
C ALA A 40 -17.65 -21.77 2.34
N ASP A 41 -16.41 -22.06 1.95
CA ASP A 41 -15.19 -21.46 2.50
C ASP A 41 -14.50 -20.66 1.37
N PRO A 42 -14.70 -19.32 1.32
CA PRO A 42 -14.08 -18.48 0.30
C PRO A 42 -12.56 -18.56 0.27
N LEU A 43 -11.89 -18.72 1.43
CA LEU A 43 -10.42 -18.80 1.46
C LEU A 43 -9.93 -20.12 0.89
N ALA A 44 -10.64 -21.22 1.14
CA ALA A 44 -10.32 -22.53 0.54
C ALA A 44 -10.61 -22.58 -0.97
N ALA A 45 -11.52 -21.73 -1.47
CA ALA A 45 -11.85 -21.64 -2.89
C ALA A 45 -10.85 -20.81 -3.71
N VAL A 46 -9.90 -20.11 -3.05
CA VAL A 46 -8.85 -19.36 -3.74
C VAL A 46 -7.92 -20.33 -4.47
N PRO A 47 -7.70 -20.18 -5.79
CA PRO A 47 -6.78 -21.03 -6.53
C PRO A 47 -5.37 -21.07 -5.93
N ALA A 48 -4.72 -22.22 -6.02
CA ALA A 48 -3.31 -22.39 -5.69
C ALA A 48 -2.42 -21.39 -6.48
N SER A 49 -1.36 -20.90 -5.84
CA SER A 49 -0.36 -20.06 -6.51
C SER A 49 1.01 -20.21 -5.85
N PRO A 50 2.11 -20.13 -6.63
CA PRO A 50 3.47 -20.23 -6.11
C PRO A 50 3.83 -19.25 -4.98
N TRP A 51 3.12 -18.12 -4.85
CA TRP A 51 3.36 -17.15 -3.77
C TRP A 51 2.33 -17.19 -2.64
N ARG A 52 1.23 -17.94 -2.83
CA ARG A 52 0.20 -18.13 -1.81
C ARG A 52 0.49 -19.37 -0.94
N GLU A 53 1.16 -20.41 -1.45
CA GLU A 53 1.31 -21.67 -0.72
C GLU A 53 2.61 -21.87 0.07
N PRO A 54 2.54 -22.55 1.24
CA PRO A 54 1.34 -22.74 2.06
C PRO A 54 0.91 -21.40 2.67
N LEU A 55 -0.39 -21.17 2.90
CA LEU A 55 -0.90 -20.10 3.77
C LEU A 55 -0.97 -20.67 5.20
N PRO A 56 0.09 -20.65 6.02
CA PRO A 56 0.05 -21.26 7.34
C PRO A 56 -0.74 -20.37 8.31
N ASP A 57 -0.84 -19.08 7.96
CA ASP A 57 -1.39 -18.01 8.77
C ASP A 57 -2.58 -17.37 8.01
N ARG A 58 -3.81 -17.70 8.45
CA ARG A 58 -5.06 -17.14 7.92
C ARG A 58 -5.34 -15.74 8.48
N SER A 59 -4.34 -14.88 8.47
CA SER A 59 -4.43 -13.52 8.97
C SER A 59 -4.11 -12.49 7.88
N GLU A 60 -4.44 -11.23 8.11
CA GLU A 60 -4.06 -10.14 7.20
C GLU A 60 -2.54 -10.06 6.99
N GLY A 61 -1.77 -10.32 8.05
CA GLY A 61 -0.31 -10.41 7.99
C GLY A 61 0.17 -11.54 7.07
N GLY A 62 -0.45 -12.72 7.15
CA GLY A 62 -0.16 -13.86 6.28
C GLY A 62 -0.48 -13.59 4.81
N MET A 63 -1.63 -12.97 4.53
CA MET A 63 -2.01 -12.59 3.15
C MET A 63 -1.07 -11.54 2.57
N TRP A 64 -0.64 -10.56 3.38
CA TRP A 64 0.36 -9.59 2.98
C TRP A 64 1.74 -10.23 2.77
N GLY A 65 2.15 -11.17 3.63
CA GLY A 65 3.40 -11.92 3.50
C GLY A 65 3.54 -12.64 2.15
N GLY A 66 2.46 -13.25 1.65
CA GLY A 66 2.42 -13.82 0.30
C GLY A 66 2.76 -12.81 -0.80
N ALA A 67 2.19 -11.61 -0.74
CA ALA A 67 2.54 -10.54 -1.67
C ALA A 67 3.97 -10.02 -1.46
N LEU A 68 4.45 -9.93 -0.22
CA LEU A 68 5.84 -9.53 0.07
C LEU A 68 6.85 -10.50 -0.54
N ARG A 69 6.64 -11.82 -0.41
CA ARG A 69 7.49 -12.83 -1.05
C ARG A 69 7.49 -12.69 -2.57
N GLU A 70 6.34 -12.39 -3.16
CA GLU A 70 6.25 -12.13 -4.60
C GLU A 70 6.99 -10.84 -4.99
N PHE A 71 6.84 -9.76 -4.22
CA PHE A 71 7.57 -8.51 -4.42
C PHE A 71 9.07 -8.70 -4.30
N VAL A 72 9.52 -9.42 -3.28
CA VAL A 72 10.91 -9.85 -3.10
C VAL A 72 11.43 -10.56 -4.34
N TRP A 73 10.67 -11.52 -4.84
CA TRP A 73 11.04 -12.30 -6.00
C TRP A 73 11.17 -11.40 -7.23
N VAL A 74 10.15 -10.58 -7.54
CA VAL A 74 10.16 -9.67 -8.69
C VAL A 74 11.34 -8.69 -8.60
N TYR A 75 11.54 -8.05 -7.44
CA TYR A 75 12.61 -7.07 -7.24
C TYR A 75 14.01 -7.71 -7.40
N GLY A 76 14.18 -8.95 -6.95
CA GLY A 76 15.40 -9.73 -7.15
C GLY A 76 15.65 -10.08 -8.63
N GLN A 77 14.60 -10.21 -9.44
CA GLN A 77 14.76 -10.43 -10.88
C GLN A 77 15.10 -9.14 -11.66
N MET A 78 14.90 -7.95 -11.09
CA MET A 78 15.15 -6.69 -11.80
C MET A 78 16.64 -6.37 -11.91
N GLU A 79 17.08 -6.04 -13.13
CA GLU A 79 18.38 -5.39 -13.33
C GLU A 79 18.46 -4.00 -12.67
N PRO A 80 19.66 -3.46 -12.39
CA PRO A 80 19.82 -2.22 -11.61
C PRO A 80 19.05 -1.01 -12.15
N GLY A 81 18.94 -0.87 -13.48
CA GLY A 81 18.19 0.22 -14.11
C GLY A 81 16.71 0.16 -13.75
N VAL A 82 16.07 -0.98 -14.04
CA VAL A 82 14.66 -1.24 -13.70
C VAL A 82 14.43 -1.16 -12.19
N ARG A 83 15.35 -1.70 -11.40
CA ARG A 83 15.29 -1.68 -9.93
C ARG A 83 15.24 -0.26 -9.38
N ARG A 84 16.09 0.65 -9.89
CA ARG A 84 16.08 2.07 -9.52
C ARG A 84 14.76 2.74 -9.89
N THR A 85 14.23 2.44 -11.08
CA THR A 85 12.94 2.98 -11.53
C THR A 85 11.81 2.56 -10.60
N PHE A 86 11.74 1.29 -10.20
CA PHE A 86 10.66 0.76 -9.34
C PHE A 86 10.89 0.89 -7.83
N ALA A 87 12.10 1.23 -7.38
CA ALA A 87 12.41 1.38 -5.95
C ALA A 87 11.41 2.26 -5.18
N PRO A 88 10.89 3.37 -5.73
CA PRO A 88 9.86 4.19 -5.06
C PRO A 88 8.55 3.43 -4.80
N LEU A 89 8.13 2.56 -5.72
CA LEU A 89 6.94 1.73 -5.55
C LEU A 89 7.14 0.65 -4.49
N PHE A 90 8.28 -0.05 -4.52
CA PHE A 90 8.60 -1.04 -3.49
C PHE A 90 8.76 -0.39 -2.10
N ALA A 91 9.33 0.82 -2.03
CA ALA A 91 9.37 1.57 -0.77
C ALA A 91 7.97 1.99 -0.28
N TRP A 92 7.00 2.18 -1.17
CA TRP A 92 5.60 2.38 -0.79
C TRP A 92 4.95 1.08 -0.30
N PHE A 93 5.20 -0.06 -0.94
CA PHE A 93 4.73 -1.35 -0.42
C PHE A 93 5.31 -1.64 0.98
N GLU A 94 6.61 -1.43 1.17
CA GLU A 94 7.27 -1.65 2.47
C GLU A 94 6.82 -0.70 3.58
N LEU A 95 6.23 0.46 3.24
CA LEU A 95 5.57 1.29 4.24
C LEU A 95 4.45 0.50 4.94
N ARG A 96 3.65 -0.28 4.20
CA ARG A 96 2.63 -1.13 4.80
C ARG A 96 3.24 -2.19 5.71
N THR A 97 4.37 -2.80 5.31
CA THR A 97 5.11 -3.75 6.15
C THR A 97 5.54 -3.10 7.47
N LEU A 98 6.14 -1.91 7.41
CA LEU A 98 6.54 -1.17 8.61
C LEU A 98 5.35 -0.88 9.53
N LEU A 99 4.23 -0.41 8.98
CA LEU A 99 3.02 -0.17 9.77
C LEU A 99 2.49 -1.46 10.44
N LEU A 100 2.47 -2.59 9.70
CA LEU A 100 2.08 -3.88 10.28
C LEU A 100 3.05 -4.34 11.36
N VAL A 101 4.36 -4.14 11.19
CA VAL A 101 5.37 -4.42 12.21
C VAL A 101 5.08 -3.63 13.49
N PHE A 102 4.80 -2.33 13.39
CA PHE A 102 4.47 -1.51 14.57
C PHE A 102 3.16 -1.91 15.23
N ARG A 103 2.14 -2.31 14.46
CA ARG A 103 0.89 -2.85 15.03
C ARG A 103 1.13 -4.14 15.80
N ASN A 104 1.95 -5.04 15.28
CA ASN A 104 2.30 -6.27 15.99
C ASN A 104 3.14 -5.97 17.24
N LEU A 105 4.09 -5.04 17.19
CA LEU A 105 4.82 -4.57 18.38
C LEU A 105 3.90 -3.96 19.44
N ALA A 106 2.89 -3.18 19.02
CA ALA A 106 1.88 -2.63 19.92
C ALA A 106 1.00 -3.72 20.56
N ALA A 107 0.74 -4.80 19.84
CA ALA A 107 0.06 -5.99 20.33
C ALA A 107 0.98 -6.98 21.06
N GLN A 108 2.25 -6.63 21.28
CA GLN A 108 3.28 -7.47 21.90
C GLN A 108 3.57 -8.80 21.15
N ASP A 109 3.22 -8.88 19.87
CA ASP A 109 3.51 -10.02 18.99
C ASP A 109 4.83 -9.82 18.23
N VAL A 110 5.94 -9.90 18.98
CA VAL A 110 7.30 -9.71 18.44
C VAL A 110 7.66 -10.79 17.41
N SER A 111 7.15 -12.01 17.59
CA SER A 111 7.38 -13.12 16.67
C SER A 111 6.85 -12.79 15.27
N ARG A 112 5.60 -12.30 15.19
CA ARG A 112 4.97 -11.95 13.93
C ARG A 112 5.56 -10.69 13.30
N ALA A 113 5.95 -9.70 14.11
CA ALA A 113 6.74 -8.58 13.64
C ALA A 113 8.07 -9.06 12.99
N GLY A 114 8.76 -10.01 13.63
CA GLY A 114 9.97 -10.63 13.11
C GLY A 114 9.75 -11.39 11.80
N ALA A 115 8.66 -12.16 11.69
CA ALA A 115 8.30 -12.88 10.47
C ALA A 115 8.08 -11.91 9.28
N LEU A 116 7.34 -10.82 9.49
CA LEU A 116 7.14 -9.78 8.47
C LEU A 116 8.46 -9.13 8.03
N LEU A 117 9.36 -8.84 8.97
CA LEU A 117 10.69 -8.29 8.66
C LEU A 117 11.57 -9.29 7.89
N GLY A 118 11.44 -10.59 8.17
CA GLY A 118 12.17 -11.65 7.47
C GLY A 118 11.80 -11.79 5.99
N GLU A 119 10.54 -11.53 5.65
CA GLU A 119 10.03 -11.58 4.26
C GLU A 119 10.15 -10.25 3.51
N SER A 120 10.60 -9.19 4.18
CA SER A 120 10.61 -7.82 3.65
C SER A 120 11.78 -7.54 2.67
N LEU A 121 11.57 -6.56 1.79
CA LEU A 121 12.61 -5.92 0.97
C LEU A 121 13.37 -4.82 1.69
N LEU A 122 13.09 -4.55 2.97
CA LEU A 122 13.81 -3.56 3.75
C LEU A 122 15.31 -3.87 3.84
N ASP A 123 16.13 -2.82 3.88
CA ASP A 123 17.59 -2.87 4.01
C ASP A 123 17.98 -3.59 5.30
N GLY A 124 19.06 -4.37 5.23
CA GLY A 124 19.52 -5.20 6.35
C GLY A 124 19.85 -4.41 7.62
N ARG A 125 20.10 -3.11 7.57
CA ARG A 125 20.24 -2.26 8.76
C ARG A 125 18.89 -1.96 9.40
N VAL A 126 17.85 -1.75 8.59
CA VAL A 126 16.49 -1.51 9.07
C VAL A 126 15.95 -2.77 9.73
N THR A 127 16.03 -3.91 9.04
CA THR A 127 15.53 -5.18 9.58
C THR A 127 16.28 -5.58 10.83
N ARG A 128 17.62 -5.57 10.84
CA ARG A 128 18.40 -5.90 12.05
C ARG A 128 18.08 -5.00 13.24
N ARG A 129 17.88 -3.70 13.03
CA ARG A 129 17.52 -2.80 14.14
C ARG A 129 16.11 -3.08 14.66
N LEU A 130 15.13 -3.24 13.77
CA LEU A 130 13.75 -3.50 14.17
C LEU A 130 13.54 -4.91 14.74
N SER A 131 14.31 -5.91 14.31
CA SER A 131 14.24 -7.27 14.88
C SER A 131 14.85 -7.36 16.28
N ALA A 132 15.63 -6.37 16.71
CA ALA A 132 16.28 -6.35 18.03
C ALA A 132 15.44 -5.64 19.11
N VAL A 133 14.34 -4.98 18.73
CA VAL A 133 13.50 -4.21 19.67
C VAL A 133 12.54 -5.11 20.43
N ARG A 134 12.21 -4.71 21.65
CA ARG A 134 11.34 -5.48 22.56
C ARG A 134 9.92 -4.94 22.60
N ASP A 135 9.74 -3.66 22.33
CA ASP A 135 8.46 -2.99 22.37
C ASP A 135 8.31 -1.93 21.28
N LEU A 136 7.10 -1.34 21.24
CA LEU A 136 6.73 -0.31 20.28
C LEU A 136 7.60 0.95 20.38
N ALA A 137 7.92 1.41 21.60
CA ALA A 137 8.65 2.65 21.80
C ALA A 137 10.10 2.52 21.31
N GLU A 138 10.76 1.41 21.65
CA GLU A 138 12.08 1.05 21.11
C GLU A 138 12.05 0.93 19.59
N GLY A 139 11.00 0.30 19.04
CA GLY A 139 10.77 0.20 17.59
C GLY A 139 10.69 1.56 16.90
N VAL A 140 9.87 2.47 17.44
CA VAL A 140 9.70 3.82 16.89
C VAL A 140 11.02 4.56 16.91
N GLU A 141 11.73 4.57 18.05
CA GLU A 141 13.01 5.25 18.16
C GLU A 141 14.05 4.68 17.18
N ALA A 142 14.12 3.35 17.05
CA ALA A 142 15.03 2.68 16.13
C ALA A 142 14.79 3.10 14.67
N LEU A 143 13.53 3.17 14.22
CA LEU A 143 13.20 3.62 12.87
C LEU A 143 13.47 5.11 12.69
N VAL A 144 13.02 5.97 13.61
CA VAL A 144 13.19 7.42 13.46
C VAL A 144 14.66 7.81 13.45
N SER A 145 15.49 7.20 14.30
CA SER A 145 16.93 7.36 14.27
C SER A 145 17.55 7.04 12.91
N LEU A 146 17.05 6.03 12.19
CA LEU A 146 17.50 5.72 10.84
C LEU A 146 17.01 6.73 9.80
N LEU A 147 15.75 7.16 9.89
CA LEU A 147 15.13 8.05 8.90
C LEU A 147 15.64 9.49 9.00
N VAL A 148 15.94 9.98 10.20
CA VAL A 148 16.48 11.33 10.42
C VAL A 148 17.83 11.52 9.74
N LEU A 149 18.67 10.47 9.70
CA LEU A 149 19.95 10.49 8.96
C LEU A 149 19.76 10.72 7.46
N LYS A 150 18.57 10.46 6.92
CA LYS A 150 18.23 10.70 5.52
C LYS A 150 17.58 12.07 5.32
N LYS A 151 16.61 12.44 6.16
CA LYS A 151 15.94 13.75 6.13
C LYS A 151 15.53 14.18 7.54
N ALA A 152 15.90 15.39 7.94
CA ALA A 152 15.59 15.94 9.27
C ALA A 152 14.09 15.96 9.59
N LYS A 153 13.22 16.12 8.58
CA LYS A 153 11.75 16.16 8.76
C LYS A 153 11.17 14.92 9.46
N PHE A 154 11.81 13.76 9.36
CA PHE A 154 11.36 12.55 10.06
C PHE A 154 11.54 12.63 11.59
N GLY A 155 12.26 13.63 12.11
CA GLY A 155 12.40 13.86 13.54
C GLY A 155 11.07 14.17 14.22
N LEU A 156 10.10 14.74 13.48
CA LEU A 156 8.74 15.04 13.96
C LEU A 156 8.01 13.79 14.46
N LEU A 157 8.34 12.61 13.92
CA LEU A 157 7.68 11.35 14.29
C LEU A 157 7.82 11.01 15.78
N ARG A 158 8.92 11.41 16.44
CA ARG A 158 9.08 11.21 17.88
C ARG A 158 8.04 11.99 18.67
N GLN A 159 7.88 13.27 18.32
CA GLN A 159 6.92 14.14 18.98
C GLN A 159 5.50 13.65 18.73
N THR A 160 5.15 13.35 17.47
CA THR A 160 3.81 12.84 17.13
C THR A 160 3.49 11.53 17.86
N PHE A 161 4.46 10.62 17.98
CA PHE A 161 4.26 9.39 18.74
C PHE A 161 4.03 9.67 20.24
N ALA A 162 4.77 10.60 20.84
CA ALA A 162 4.60 10.97 22.25
C ALA A 162 3.24 11.62 22.52
N GLU A 163 2.72 12.43 21.59
CA GLU A 163 1.47 13.17 21.74
C GLU A 163 0.22 12.36 21.36
N GLU A 164 0.31 11.55 20.31
CA GLU A 164 -0.85 10.89 19.68
C GLU A 164 -0.74 9.35 19.65
N GLY A 165 0.36 8.78 20.16
CA GLY A 165 0.61 7.34 20.15
C GLY A 165 0.80 6.76 18.75
N LEU A 166 0.54 5.45 18.63
CA LEU A 166 0.66 4.73 17.36
C LEU A 166 -0.20 5.33 16.23
N PRO A 167 -1.48 5.69 16.42
CA PRO A 167 -2.29 6.22 15.32
C PRO A 167 -1.72 7.50 14.70
N GLY A 168 -1.22 8.43 15.53
CA GLY A 168 -0.55 9.63 15.04
C GLY A 168 0.75 9.31 14.33
N PHE A 169 1.57 8.41 14.89
CA PHE A 169 2.81 7.95 14.26
C PHE A 169 2.57 7.32 12.89
N GLU A 170 1.60 6.41 12.74
CA GLU A 170 1.26 5.78 11.46
C GLU A 170 0.83 6.80 10.41
N ARG A 171 0.00 7.76 10.85
CA ARG A 171 -0.50 8.84 9.98
C ARG A 171 0.66 9.68 9.47
N GLU A 172 1.50 10.18 10.38
CA GLU A 172 2.59 11.09 10.05
C GLU A 172 3.72 10.41 9.28
N LEU A 173 4.08 9.16 9.65
CA LEU A 173 5.07 8.37 8.92
C LEU A 173 4.65 8.21 7.46
N ALA A 174 3.40 7.79 7.21
CA ALA A 174 2.92 7.61 5.86
C ALA A 174 2.82 8.93 5.08
N THR A 175 2.45 10.03 5.72
CA THR A 175 2.42 11.37 5.10
C THR A 175 3.83 11.81 4.69
N LEU A 176 4.78 11.86 5.63
CA LEU A 176 6.16 12.30 5.36
C LEU A 176 6.85 11.45 4.31
N TRP A 177 6.53 10.15 4.30
CA TRP A 177 7.06 9.20 3.34
C TRP A 177 6.53 9.40 1.93
N LEU A 178 5.21 9.50 1.77
CA LEU A 178 4.59 9.74 0.47
C LEU A 178 5.10 11.05 -0.13
N GLU A 179 5.26 12.10 0.68
CA GLU A 179 5.86 13.35 0.23
C GLU A 179 7.34 13.23 -0.15
N ASP A 180 8.14 12.41 0.54
CA ASP A 180 9.53 12.12 0.14
C ASP A 180 9.59 11.36 -1.19
N LEU A 181 8.63 10.47 -1.46
CA LEU A 181 8.51 9.77 -2.74
C LEU A 181 8.05 10.72 -3.86
N ALA A 182 7.07 11.59 -3.57
CA ALA A 182 6.53 12.58 -4.50
C ALA A 182 7.59 13.58 -4.99
N ALA A 183 8.54 13.93 -4.13
CA ALA A 183 9.62 14.86 -4.45
C ALA A 183 10.67 14.29 -5.42
N ARG A 184 10.59 13.00 -5.77
CA ARG A 184 11.54 12.36 -6.68
C ARG A 184 11.12 12.53 -8.13
N ARG A 185 12.08 12.59 -9.04
CA ARG A 185 11.83 12.47 -10.47
C ARG A 185 11.55 11.00 -10.80
N LEU A 186 10.31 10.71 -11.17
CA LEU A 186 9.83 9.36 -11.44
C LEU A 186 9.43 9.20 -12.90
N ASP A 187 9.50 7.97 -13.39
CA ASP A 187 8.92 7.58 -14.67
C ASP A 187 7.39 7.79 -14.66
N HIS A 188 6.81 8.16 -15.81
CA HIS A 188 5.45 8.69 -15.88
C HIS A 188 4.38 7.78 -15.24
N PRO A 189 4.27 6.48 -15.58
CA PRO A 189 3.27 5.59 -14.97
C PRO A 189 3.41 5.47 -13.45
N LEU A 190 4.65 5.48 -12.93
CA LEU A 190 4.91 5.42 -11.49
C LEU A 190 4.56 6.73 -10.80
N ALA A 191 4.91 7.87 -11.41
CA ALA A 191 4.56 9.18 -10.89
C ALA A 191 3.04 9.35 -10.79
N GLU A 192 2.31 8.99 -11.85
CA GLU A 192 0.85 9.07 -11.90
C GLU A 192 0.20 8.13 -10.88
N LEU A 193 0.69 6.89 -10.74
CA LEU A 193 0.19 5.97 -9.71
C LEU A 193 0.35 6.56 -8.31
N LEU A 194 1.55 7.04 -7.94
CA LEU A 194 1.79 7.58 -6.60
C LEU A 194 0.92 8.82 -6.35
N ARG A 195 0.76 9.72 -7.32
CA ARG A 195 -0.13 10.89 -7.19
C ARG A 195 -1.57 10.47 -6.89
N ARG A 196 -2.08 9.45 -7.59
CA ARG A 196 -3.42 8.91 -7.34
C ARG A 196 -3.54 8.22 -5.98
N LEU A 197 -2.49 7.56 -5.50
CA LEU A 197 -2.46 6.97 -4.15
C LEU A 197 -2.48 8.06 -3.06
N MET A 198 -1.83 9.20 -3.28
CA MET A 198 -1.93 10.37 -2.39
C MET A 198 -3.35 10.95 -2.42
N ASP A 199 -3.95 11.10 -3.60
CA ASP A 199 -5.34 11.57 -3.73
C ASP A 199 -6.32 10.61 -3.04
N LEU A 200 -6.16 9.30 -3.22
CA LEU A 200 -6.96 8.30 -2.52
C LEU A 200 -6.87 8.48 -1.00
N ARG A 201 -5.66 8.63 -0.46
CA ARG A 201 -5.46 8.87 0.97
C ARG A 201 -6.14 10.16 1.43
N ASN A 202 -5.99 11.24 0.67
CA ASN A 202 -6.62 12.53 0.96
C ASN A 202 -8.16 12.43 0.93
N MET A 203 -8.72 11.67 0.00
CA MET A 203 -10.16 11.44 -0.09
C MET A 203 -10.68 10.64 1.11
N VAL A 204 -9.95 9.62 1.56
CA VAL A 204 -10.29 8.88 2.79
C VAL A 204 -10.22 9.78 4.02
N ILE A 205 -9.20 10.65 4.12
CA ILE A 205 -9.09 11.63 5.21
C ILE A 205 -10.26 12.60 5.18
N LEU A 206 -10.58 13.16 4.01
CA LEU A 206 -11.68 14.12 3.85
C LEU A 206 -13.03 13.48 4.21
N ALA A 207 -13.31 12.26 3.74
CA ALA A 207 -14.49 11.50 4.13
C ALA A 207 -14.59 11.30 5.65
N LYS A 208 -13.48 10.99 6.32
CA LYS A 208 -13.44 10.87 7.79
C LYS A 208 -13.69 12.20 8.49
N VAL A 209 -13.11 13.31 8.00
CA VAL A 209 -13.31 14.64 8.58
C VAL A 209 -14.77 15.05 8.49
N LEU A 210 -15.39 14.89 7.32
CA LEU A 210 -16.80 15.22 7.11
C LEU A 210 -17.73 14.33 7.95
N ARG A 211 -17.35 13.09 8.22
CA ARG A 211 -18.15 12.16 9.03
C ARG A 211 -18.04 12.40 10.54
N TRP A 212 -16.85 12.73 11.02
CA TRP A 212 -16.55 12.72 12.45
C TRP A 212 -16.31 14.10 13.06
N HIS A 213 -16.15 15.14 12.24
CA HIS A 213 -15.85 16.51 12.68
C HIS A 213 -14.74 16.57 13.75
N PRO A 214 -13.55 16.00 13.49
CA PRO A 214 -12.47 16.01 14.46
C PRO A 214 -12.04 17.43 14.79
N LYS A 215 -11.66 17.67 16.06
CA LYS A 215 -11.20 18.99 16.52
C LYS A 215 -9.83 19.38 15.94
N ALA A 216 -8.98 18.39 15.66
CA ALA A 216 -7.67 18.61 15.09
C ALA A 216 -7.76 18.82 13.56
N PRO A 217 -6.93 19.70 12.97
CA PRO A 217 -6.89 19.88 11.54
C PRO A 217 -6.46 18.58 10.82
N PRO A 218 -7.03 18.27 9.64
CA PRO A 218 -6.63 17.09 8.89
C PRO A 218 -5.19 17.21 8.36
N SER A 219 -4.42 16.13 8.54
CA SER A 219 -3.08 15.99 7.95
C SER A 219 -3.19 15.42 6.53
N PHE A 220 -3.45 16.30 5.56
CA PHE A 220 -3.46 15.95 4.14
C PHE A 220 -2.04 15.77 3.59
N VAL A 221 -1.88 14.86 2.64
CA VAL A 221 -0.63 14.56 1.96
C VAL A 221 -0.48 15.45 0.73
N ARG A 222 0.68 16.12 0.59
CA ARG A 222 1.00 16.93 -0.59
C ARG A 222 1.50 16.07 -1.75
N GLY A 223 1.36 16.59 -2.96
CA GLY A 223 1.90 15.98 -4.19
C GLY A 223 0.89 15.22 -5.03
N GLY A 224 -0.36 15.06 -4.58
CA GLY A 224 -1.46 14.52 -5.39
C GLY A 224 -1.92 15.46 -6.52
N THR A 225 -2.94 15.04 -7.26
CA THR A 225 -3.56 15.87 -8.31
C THR A 225 -4.56 16.87 -7.74
N ILE A 226 -5.07 16.63 -6.52
CA ILE A 226 -5.96 17.58 -5.83
C ILE A 226 -5.12 18.69 -5.19
N PRO A 227 -5.34 19.97 -5.53
CA PRO A 227 -4.62 21.07 -4.89
C PRO A 227 -4.86 21.09 -3.38
N PHE A 228 -3.80 21.29 -2.59
CA PHE A 228 -3.87 21.28 -1.12
C PHE A 228 -4.89 22.29 -0.57
N ARG A 229 -4.98 23.47 -1.19
CA ARG A 229 -5.97 24.50 -0.84
C ARG A 229 -7.41 24.00 -1.00
N CYS A 230 -7.69 23.26 -2.07
CA CYS A 230 -9.02 22.68 -2.32
C CYS A 230 -9.40 21.67 -1.24
N LEU A 231 -8.46 20.84 -0.78
CA LEU A 231 -8.70 19.91 0.33
C LEU A 231 -9.07 20.64 1.63
N GLY A 232 -8.39 21.74 1.95
CA GLY A 232 -8.69 22.57 3.11
C GLY A 232 -10.06 23.25 3.03
N GLU A 233 -10.41 23.78 1.86
CA GLU A 233 -11.72 24.41 1.61
C GLU A 233 -12.86 23.39 1.76
N LEU A 234 -12.73 22.20 1.16
CA LEU A 234 -13.72 21.13 1.26
C LEU A 234 -13.88 20.63 2.70
N ALA A 235 -12.78 20.49 3.44
CA ALA A 235 -12.81 20.10 4.84
C ALA A 235 -13.52 21.14 5.72
N GLY A 236 -13.35 22.43 5.41
CA GLY A 236 -13.96 23.53 6.17
C GLY A 236 -15.44 23.76 5.88
N ARG A 237 -15.89 23.56 4.64
CA ARG A 237 -17.30 23.75 4.24
C ARG A 237 -18.23 22.69 4.78
N GLY A 238 -17.74 21.45 4.92
CA GLY A 238 -18.55 20.37 5.48
C GLY A 238 -19.56 19.76 4.49
N GLU A 239 -19.48 20.06 3.19
CA GLU A 239 -20.52 19.70 2.21
C GLU A 239 -20.29 18.31 1.55
N PRO A 240 -21.12 17.29 1.84
CA PRO A 240 -20.91 15.94 1.30
C PRO A 240 -21.07 15.85 -0.22
N GLU A 241 -21.87 16.74 -0.83
CA GLU A 241 -22.11 16.76 -2.27
C GLU A 241 -20.89 17.28 -3.07
N GLU A 242 -20.07 18.16 -2.49
CA GLU A 242 -18.79 18.54 -3.10
C GLU A 242 -17.79 17.38 -3.07
N LEU A 243 -17.77 16.61 -1.97
CA LEU A 243 -16.97 15.38 -1.90
C LEU A 243 -17.43 14.33 -2.92
N LEU A 244 -18.74 14.16 -3.11
CA LEU A 244 -19.28 13.22 -4.09
C LEU A 244 -18.85 13.59 -5.51
N ARG A 245 -19.01 14.86 -5.91
CA ARG A 245 -18.56 15.35 -7.22
C ARG A 245 -17.05 15.16 -7.42
N LEU A 246 -16.26 15.38 -6.37
CA LEU A 246 -14.83 15.14 -6.42
C LEU A 246 -14.51 13.64 -6.60
N LEU A 247 -15.21 12.77 -5.87
CA LEU A 247 -15.08 11.32 -5.98
C LEU A 247 -15.44 10.80 -7.38
N GLU A 248 -16.52 11.31 -7.97
CA GLU A 248 -16.95 10.99 -9.33
C GLU A 248 -15.93 11.44 -10.38
N ARG A 249 -15.37 12.65 -10.22
CA ARG A 249 -14.32 13.17 -11.09
C ARG A 249 -13.06 12.31 -11.06
N LEU A 250 -12.63 11.89 -9.87
CA LEU A 250 -11.42 11.07 -9.70
C LEU A 250 -11.64 9.62 -10.11
N SER A 251 -12.84 9.08 -9.85
CA SER A 251 -13.18 7.72 -10.25
C SER A 251 -13.49 7.63 -11.75
N GLY A 252 -13.92 8.72 -12.38
CA GLY A 252 -14.35 8.76 -13.78
C GLY A 252 -15.70 8.09 -14.03
N ARG A 253 -16.53 7.92 -12.99
CA ARG A 253 -17.88 7.36 -13.08
C ARG A 253 -18.80 7.97 -12.02
N GLU A 254 -20.10 7.87 -12.25
CA GLU A 254 -21.09 8.15 -11.21
C GLU A 254 -20.92 7.18 -10.03
N VAL A 255 -21.03 7.71 -8.82
CA VAL A 255 -20.85 6.93 -7.60
C VAL A 255 -22.03 7.14 -6.68
N ALA A 256 -22.59 6.06 -6.13
CA ALA A 256 -23.67 6.18 -5.16
C ALA A 256 -23.20 6.93 -3.90
N ARG A 257 -24.07 7.78 -3.33
CA ARG A 257 -23.80 8.58 -2.12
C ARG A 257 -23.24 7.77 -0.93
N ARG A 258 -23.64 6.50 -0.79
CA ARG A 258 -23.10 5.59 0.23
C ARG A 258 -21.58 5.37 0.14
N ALA A 259 -20.99 5.55 -1.03
CA ALA A 259 -19.54 5.45 -1.21
C ALA A 259 -18.77 6.58 -0.52
N LEU A 260 -19.45 7.64 -0.06
CA LEU A 260 -18.83 8.64 0.81
C LEU A 260 -18.41 8.05 2.17
N LEU A 261 -19.04 6.95 2.61
CA LEU A 261 -18.64 6.22 3.82
C LEU A 261 -17.29 5.53 3.65
N ASN A 262 -16.99 5.11 2.42
CA ASN A 262 -15.74 4.49 2.04
C ASN A 262 -15.40 4.81 0.57
N PRO A 263 -14.66 5.90 0.31
CA PRO A 263 -14.32 6.30 -1.06
C PRO A 263 -13.21 5.42 -1.67
N GLU A 264 -12.62 4.49 -0.91
CA GLU A 264 -11.47 3.71 -1.35
C GLU A 264 -11.78 2.78 -2.55
N PRO A 265 -12.82 1.92 -2.54
CA PRO A 265 -13.09 1.01 -3.65
C PRO A 265 -13.25 1.68 -5.02
N PRO A 266 -14.11 2.71 -5.21
CA PRO A 266 -14.26 3.33 -6.53
C PRO A 266 -12.98 4.03 -7.02
N LEU A 267 -12.15 4.55 -6.11
CA LEU A 267 -10.85 5.13 -6.46
C LEU A 267 -9.82 4.07 -6.84
N LEU A 268 -9.76 2.95 -6.10
CA LEU A 268 -8.88 1.83 -6.44
C LEU A 268 -9.27 1.21 -7.78
N GLU A 269 -10.56 1.08 -8.11
CA GLU A 269 -10.99 0.64 -9.43
C GLU A 269 -10.51 1.58 -10.54
N ALA A 270 -10.60 2.90 -10.33
CA ALA A 270 -10.13 3.88 -11.30
C ALA A 270 -8.61 3.80 -11.50
N ILE A 271 -7.85 3.70 -10.41
CA ILE A 271 -6.40 3.45 -10.45
C ILE A 271 -6.11 2.14 -11.20
N THR A 272 -6.89 1.11 -10.96
CA THR A 272 -6.73 -0.20 -11.62
C THR A 272 -6.97 -0.13 -13.12
N ARG A 273 -7.99 0.63 -13.58
CA ARG A 273 -8.22 0.85 -15.02
C ARG A 273 -7.02 1.55 -15.67
N GLU A 274 -6.47 2.56 -15.02
CA GLU A 274 -5.30 3.31 -15.48
C GLU A 274 -4.05 2.44 -15.55
N VAL A 275 -3.76 1.70 -14.48
CA VAL A 275 -2.61 0.78 -14.43
C VAL A 275 -2.73 -0.32 -15.50
N ARG A 276 -3.94 -0.86 -15.72
CA ARG A 276 -4.20 -1.82 -16.80
C ARG A 276 -3.95 -1.22 -18.18
N ARG A 277 -4.31 0.05 -18.38
CA ARG A 277 -4.06 0.77 -19.63
C ARG A 277 -2.55 0.87 -19.89
N TRP A 278 -1.77 1.34 -18.91
CA TRP A 278 -0.30 1.37 -19.03
C TRP A 278 0.30 -0.02 -19.21
N GLY A 279 -0.29 -1.04 -18.60
CA GLY A 279 0.11 -2.44 -18.74
C GLY A 279 -0.02 -3.02 -20.15
N ARG A 280 -0.82 -2.40 -21.04
CA ARG A 280 -0.97 -2.81 -22.44
C ARG A 280 0.08 -2.21 -23.37
N GLU A 281 0.77 -1.16 -22.94
CA GLU A 281 1.81 -0.52 -23.75
C GLU A 281 3.05 -1.43 -23.84
N PRO A 282 3.47 -1.84 -25.05
CA PRO A 282 4.62 -2.73 -25.21
C PRO A 282 5.93 -2.01 -24.83
N GLY A 283 6.85 -2.74 -24.19
CA GLY A 283 8.24 -2.29 -24.00
C GLY A 283 8.53 -1.36 -22.82
N GLY A 284 7.54 -0.95 -22.02
CA GLY A 284 7.72 -0.01 -20.91
C GLY A 284 7.77 -0.62 -19.49
N THR A 285 7.64 0.27 -18.49
CA THR A 285 7.43 -0.06 -17.07
C THR A 285 6.00 -0.54 -16.79
N GLY A 286 5.03 -0.14 -17.61
CA GLY A 286 3.61 -0.45 -17.47
C GLY A 286 3.28 -1.93 -17.20
N PRO A 287 3.79 -2.91 -17.98
CA PRO A 287 3.49 -4.33 -17.75
C PRO A 287 3.95 -4.85 -16.39
N ILE A 288 5.10 -4.38 -15.90
CA ILE A 288 5.63 -4.73 -14.57
C ILE A 288 4.78 -4.06 -13.50
N LEU A 289 4.39 -2.79 -13.71
CA LEU A 289 3.52 -2.04 -12.81
C LEU A 289 2.14 -2.70 -12.63
N ASP A 290 1.49 -3.10 -13.73
CA ASP A 290 0.21 -3.82 -13.71
C ASP A 290 0.31 -5.16 -12.98
N TYR A 291 1.43 -5.87 -13.14
CA TYR A 291 1.66 -7.11 -12.39
C TYR A 291 1.73 -6.83 -10.87
N LEU A 292 2.60 -5.92 -10.44
CA LEU A 292 2.79 -5.59 -9.03
C LEU A 292 1.51 -5.04 -8.39
N TRP A 293 0.77 -4.22 -9.13
CA TRP A 293 -0.52 -3.70 -8.69
C TRP A 293 -1.55 -4.82 -8.48
N ARG A 294 -1.62 -5.80 -9.37
CA ARG A 294 -2.52 -6.97 -9.20
C ARG A 294 -2.15 -7.82 -7.99
N CYS A 295 -0.85 -8.06 -7.74
CA CYS A 295 -0.41 -8.72 -6.51
C CYS A 295 -0.90 -7.96 -5.26
N HIS A 296 -0.77 -6.63 -5.26
CA HIS A 296 -1.24 -5.78 -4.17
C HIS A 296 -2.77 -5.87 -3.97
N LEU A 297 -3.55 -5.75 -5.04
CA LEU A 297 -5.01 -5.85 -4.98
C LEU A 297 -5.48 -7.23 -4.52
N GLU A 298 -4.84 -8.29 -4.99
CA GLU A 298 -5.17 -9.64 -4.60
C GLU A 298 -4.90 -9.85 -3.10
N ALA A 299 -3.75 -9.43 -2.59
CA ALA A 299 -3.47 -9.48 -1.14
C ALA A 299 -4.46 -8.65 -0.33
N ARG A 300 -4.88 -7.48 -0.83
CA ARG A 300 -5.94 -6.67 -0.21
C ARG A 300 -7.27 -7.42 -0.17
N ASN A 301 -7.70 -7.98 -1.29
CA ASN A 301 -8.95 -8.74 -1.39
C ASN A 301 -8.94 -9.99 -0.50
N LEU A 302 -7.81 -10.70 -0.43
CA LEU A 302 -7.64 -11.82 0.50
C LEU A 302 -7.71 -11.36 1.96
N GLY A 303 -7.11 -10.21 2.29
CA GLY A 303 -7.24 -9.59 3.61
C GLY A 303 -8.69 -9.24 3.96
N LEU A 304 -9.48 -8.79 2.99
CA LEU A 304 -10.93 -8.58 3.16
C LEU A 304 -11.68 -9.88 3.42
N LEU A 305 -11.31 -11.00 2.78
CA LEU A 305 -11.93 -12.30 3.06
C LEU A 305 -11.62 -12.79 4.48
N VAL A 306 -10.40 -12.55 4.96
CA VAL A 306 -9.98 -12.93 6.33
C VAL A 306 -10.76 -12.14 7.38
N HIS A 307 -10.85 -10.81 7.23
CA HIS A 307 -11.57 -9.95 8.19
C HIS A 307 -13.07 -9.94 7.99
N GLY A 308 -13.53 -10.29 6.79
CA GLY A 308 -14.94 -10.26 6.39
C GLY A 308 -15.73 -11.49 6.83
N GLY A 309 -15.16 -12.44 7.57
CA GLY A 309 -15.90 -13.60 8.09
C GLY A 309 -17.17 -13.23 8.89
N GLU A 310 -17.22 -12.01 9.44
CA GLU A 310 -18.36 -11.44 10.17
C GLU A 310 -19.22 -10.47 9.32
N LEU A 311 -18.75 -10.06 8.13
CA LEU A 311 -19.45 -9.14 7.24
C LEU A 311 -20.33 -9.89 6.25
N ASP A 312 -21.43 -9.27 5.83
CA ASP A 312 -22.25 -9.83 4.77
C ASP A 312 -21.46 -9.89 3.44
N ARG A 313 -21.68 -10.96 2.67
CA ARG A 313 -20.96 -11.22 1.41
C ARG A 313 -21.13 -10.08 0.39
N GLU A 314 -22.25 -9.36 0.43
CA GLU A 314 -22.50 -8.23 -0.45
C GLU A 314 -21.67 -7.00 -0.06
N THR A 315 -21.38 -6.79 1.23
CA THR A 315 -20.42 -5.79 1.72
C THR A 315 -19.02 -6.14 1.25
N ILE A 316 -18.57 -7.38 1.42
CA ILE A 316 -17.26 -7.81 0.92
C ILE A 316 -17.17 -7.62 -0.59
N LYS A 317 -18.20 -8.03 -1.35
CA LYS A 317 -18.27 -7.87 -2.80
C LYS A 317 -18.10 -6.41 -3.24
N ARG A 318 -18.70 -5.46 -2.52
CA ARG A 318 -18.58 -4.01 -2.79
C ARG A 318 -17.20 -3.45 -2.46
N GLU A 319 -16.54 -4.00 -1.46
CA GLU A 319 -15.23 -3.56 -0.99
C GLU A 319 -14.08 -4.11 -1.82
N MET A 320 -14.30 -5.21 -2.53
CA MET A 320 -13.31 -5.84 -3.41
C MET A 320 -13.10 -5.05 -4.70
N VAL A 321 -11.84 -5.00 -5.14
CA VAL A 321 -11.44 -4.35 -6.39
C VAL A 321 -11.04 -5.42 -7.40
N ARG A 322 -11.59 -5.34 -8.62
CA ARG A 322 -11.52 -6.42 -9.61
C ARG A 322 -10.85 -6.05 -10.93
#